data_AF-W1XL90-F1
#
_entry.id   AF-W1XL90-F1
#
_cell.length_a   1.000
_cell.length_b   1.000
_cell.length_c   1.000
_cell.angle_alpha   90.00
_cell.angle_beta   90.00
_cell.angle_gamma   90.00
#
_symmetry.space_group_name_H-M   'P 1'
#
loop_
_entity.id
_entity.type
_entity.pdbx_description
1 polymer ?
#
loop_
_entity_poly.entity_id
_entity_poly.type
_entity_poly.pdbx_seq_one_letter_code
_entity_poly.pdbx_strand_id
1 'polypeptide(L)'
;KVGKEKRVFECKDVPAEISDAVRAYGHDKLDAAVRCADKQQRDAQENEVRADVLAHFEEIYPDNLADVNKAFDAMTKEIVRH
;
A
#
# COMPACT_ATOMS: atom_id res chain seq x y z
N LYS A 1 -7.89 -42.48 7.60
CA LYS A 1 -7.86 -41.01 7.76
C LYS A 1 -6.76 -40.49 6.83
N VAL A 2 -7.10 -39.79 5.74
CA VAL A 2 -6.15 -39.41 4.67
C VAL A 2 -6.06 -37.88 4.56
N GLY A 3 -5.52 -37.24 5.58
CA GLY A 3 -5.19 -35.81 5.57
C GLY A 3 -3.72 -35.61 5.91
N LYS A 4 -2.96 -34.99 5.00
CA LYS A 4 -1.61 -34.52 5.32
C LYS A 4 -1.69 -33.42 6.38
N GLU A 5 -0.68 -33.30 7.23
CA GLU A 5 -0.61 -32.21 8.21
C GLU A 5 -0.66 -30.85 7.50
N LYS A 6 -1.37 -29.90 8.13
CA LYS A 6 -1.43 -28.53 7.62
C LYS A 6 -0.02 -27.95 7.62
N ARG A 7 0.46 -27.54 6.45
CA ARG A 7 1.70 -26.78 6.33
C ARG A 7 1.53 -25.45 7.07
N VAL A 8 2.48 -25.12 7.93
CA VAL A 8 2.59 -23.77 8.49
C VAL A 8 3.07 -22.86 7.36
N PHE A 9 2.23 -21.90 6.96
CA PHE A 9 2.59 -20.85 6.01
C PHE A 9 2.87 -19.58 6.81
N GLU A 10 4.11 -19.10 6.75
CA GLU A 10 4.46 -17.81 7.31
C GLU A 10 4.02 -16.72 6.34
N CYS A 11 2.92 -16.04 6.67
CA CYS A 11 2.56 -14.79 6.01
C CYS A 11 3.56 -13.72 6.47
N LYS A 12 4.48 -13.33 5.60
CA LYS A 12 5.35 -12.18 5.87
C LYS A 12 4.51 -10.91 5.82
N ASP A 13 4.31 -10.31 6.98
CA ASP A 13 3.69 -9.00 7.09
C ASP A 13 4.69 -7.92 6.68
N VAL A 14 4.17 -6.78 6.24
CA VAL A 14 4.99 -5.61 5.93
C VAL A 14 5.61 -5.11 7.24
N PRO A 15 6.92 -4.81 7.31
CA PRO A 15 7.51 -4.20 8.48
C PRO A 15 6.77 -2.92 8.89
N ALA A 16 6.49 -2.76 10.19
CA ALA A 16 5.72 -1.64 10.71
C ALA A 16 6.34 -0.28 10.35
N GLU A 17 7.67 -0.19 10.35
CA GLU A 17 8.42 0.99 9.95
C GLU A 17 8.10 1.44 8.51
N ILE A 18 7.97 0.49 7.58
CA ILE A 18 7.62 0.78 6.18
C ILE A 18 6.15 1.21 6.10
N SER A 19 5.23 0.51 6.78
CA SER A 19 3.82 0.89 6.75
C SER A 19 3.57 2.28 7.36
N ASP A 20 4.26 2.60 8.46
CA ASP A 20 4.12 3.88 9.14
C ASP A 20 4.72 5.01 8.30
N ALA A 21 5.87 4.78 7.66
CA ALA A 21 6.48 5.75 6.76
C ALA A 21 5.59 6.01 5.52
N VAL A 22 5.08 4.96 4.88
CA VAL A 22 4.18 5.08 3.73
C VAL A 22 2.90 5.82 4.12
N ARG A 23 2.34 5.54 5.29
CA ARG A 23 1.17 6.25 5.80
C ARG A 23 1.49 7.73 6.05
N ALA A 24 2.57 8.04 6.74
CA ALA A 24 2.97 9.41 7.04
C ALA A 24 3.18 10.26 5.77
N TYR A 25 3.70 9.65 4.70
CA TYR A 25 3.95 10.35 3.43
C TYR A 25 2.73 10.43 2.51
N GLY A 26 1.98 9.33 2.40
CA GLY A 26 0.98 9.14 1.34
C GLY A 26 -0.48 9.28 1.76
N HIS A 27 -0.80 9.25 3.06
CA HIS A 27 -2.18 9.16 3.54
C HIS A 27 -3.06 10.30 3.01
N ASP A 28 -2.72 11.55 3.30
CA ASP A 28 -3.58 12.68 2.95
C ASP A 28 -3.74 12.87 1.44
N LYS A 29 -2.68 12.55 0.67
CA LYS A 29 -2.72 12.58 -0.80
C LYS A 29 -3.68 11.53 -1.35
N LEU A 30 -3.59 10.30 -0.85
CA LEU A 30 -4.44 9.19 -1.26
C LEU A 30 -5.89 9.41 -0.82
N ASP A 31 -6.09 9.87 0.42
CA ASP A 31 -7.38 10.18 1.02
C ASP A 31 -8.14 11.28 0.25
N ALA A 32 -7.42 12.25 -0.31
CA ALA A 32 -8.00 13.21 -1.24
C ALA A 32 -8.34 12.58 -2.60
N ALA A 33 -7.43 11.78 -3.16
CA ALA A 33 -7.60 11.14 -4.47
C ALA A 33 -8.82 10.21 -4.52
N VAL A 34 -8.97 9.32 -3.53
CA VAL A 34 -10.06 8.31 -3.50
C VAL A 34 -11.45 8.94 -3.36
N ARG A 35 -11.55 10.20 -2.89
CA ARG A 35 -12.81 10.94 -2.77
C ARG A 35 -13.21 11.68 -4.04
N CYS A 36 -12.40 11.62 -5.09
CA CYS A 36 -12.79 12.15 -6.39
C CYS A 36 -14.00 11.36 -6.94
N ALA A 37 -15.09 12.08 -7.24
CA ALA A 37 -16.33 11.50 -7.73
C ALA A 37 -16.22 10.96 -9.16
N ASP A 38 -15.42 11.63 -10.00
CA ASP A 38 -15.16 11.18 -11.36
C ASP A 38 -14.21 9.98 -11.35
N LYS A 39 -14.61 8.90 -12.01
CA LYS A 39 -13.84 7.64 -12.02
C LYS A 39 -12.50 7.81 -12.73
N GLN A 40 -12.46 8.49 -13.87
CA GLN A 40 -11.23 8.62 -14.64
C GLN A 40 -10.22 9.49 -13.90
N GLN A 41 -10.71 10.57 -13.29
CA GLN A 41 -9.88 11.47 -12.49
C GLN A 41 -9.40 10.80 -11.20
N ARG A 42 -10.24 10.05 -10.50
CA ARG A 42 -9.82 9.25 -9.34
C ARG A 42 -8.73 8.25 -9.71
N ASP A 43 -8.96 7.46 -10.77
CA ASP A 43 -8.00 6.45 -11.22
C ASP A 43 -6.65 7.12 -11.60
N ALA A 44 -6.68 8.30 -12.22
CA ALA A 44 -5.47 9.06 -12.54
C ALA A 44 -4.74 9.59 -11.29
N GLN A 45 -5.48 10.17 -10.34
CA GLN A 45 -4.92 10.71 -9.10
C GLN A 45 -4.33 9.61 -8.21
N GLU A 46 -5.01 8.47 -8.06
CA GLU A 46 -4.49 7.33 -7.30
C GLU A 46 -3.17 6.81 -7.89
N ASN A 47 -3.07 6.75 -9.23
CA ASN A 47 -1.84 6.35 -9.92
C ASN A 47 -0.71 7.37 -9.75
N GLU A 48 -1.02 8.67 -9.81
CA GLU A 48 -0.04 9.74 -9.56
C GLU A 48 0.52 9.66 -8.14
N VAL A 49 -0.36 9.52 -7.13
CA VAL A 49 0.04 9.36 -5.74
C VAL A 49 0.86 8.08 -5.55
N ARG A 50 0.48 6.97 -6.19
CA ARG A 50 1.27 5.72 -6.14
C ARG A 50 2.67 5.92 -6.71
N ALA A 51 2.79 6.55 -7.87
CA ALA A 51 4.08 6.80 -8.51
C ALA A 51 4.98 7.71 -7.65
N ASP A 52 4.41 8.77 -7.07
CA ASP A 52 5.11 9.67 -6.15
C ASP A 52 5.59 8.96 -4.88
N VAL A 53 4.74 8.13 -4.26
CA VAL A 53 5.12 7.32 -3.09
C VAL A 53 6.25 6.36 -3.44
N LEU A 54 6.16 5.63 -4.56
CA LEU A 54 7.19 4.68 -4.97
C LEU A 54 8.51 5.38 -5.27
N ALA A 55 8.49 6.52 -5.97
CA ALA A 55 9.70 7.30 -6.25
C ALA A 55 10.36 7.81 -4.98
N HIS A 56 9.58 8.29 -4.01
CA HIS A 56 10.11 8.75 -2.71
C HIS A 56 10.79 7.61 -1.94
N PHE A 57 10.18 6.44 -1.90
CA PHE A 57 10.70 5.29 -1.14
C PHE A 57 11.72 4.44 -1.90
N GLU A 58 11.92 4.66 -3.20
CA GLU A 58 13.03 4.03 -3.95
C GLU A 58 14.39 4.50 -3.41
N GLU A 59 14.49 5.75 -2.94
CA GLU A 59 15.70 6.30 -2.32
C GLU A 59 15.90 5.82 -0.86
N ILE A 60 14.81 5.55 -0.14
CA ILE A 60 14.84 5.21 1.30
C ILE A 60 14.91 3.69 1.51
N TYR A 61 14.19 2.93 0.71
CA TYR A 61 13.98 1.49 0.80
C TYR A 61 14.17 0.79 -0.56
N PRO A 62 15.35 0.91 -1.20
CA PRO A 62 15.58 0.38 -2.55
C PRO A 62 15.32 -1.13 -2.65
N ASP A 63 15.60 -1.90 -1.60
CA ASP A 63 15.40 -3.35 -1.55
C ASP A 63 14.01 -3.78 -1.07
N ASN A 64 13.18 -2.84 -0.60
CA ASN A 64 11.87 -3.12 0.01
C ASN A 64 10.70 -2.41 -0.70
N LEU A 65 10.86 -2.00 -1.96
CA LEU A 65 9.77 -1.41 -2.75
C LEU A 65 8.52 -2.30 -2.85
N ALA A 66 8.67 -3.63 -2.81
CA ALA A 66 7.54 -4.54 -2.76
C ALA A 66 6.71 -4.39 -1.47
N ASP A 67 7.37 -4.15 -0.34
CA ASP A 67 6.73 -3.91 0.96
C ASP A 67 6.07 -2.53 1.00
N VAL A 68 6.72 -1.50 0.43
CA VAL A 68 6.15 -0.16 0.23
C VAL A 68 4.86 -0.24 -0.57
N ASN A 69 4.88 -0.96 -1.69
CA ASN A 69 3.72 -1.13 -2.55
C ASN A 69 2.57 -1.88 -1.85
N LYS A 70 2.91 -2.90 -1.05
CA LYS A 70 1.94 -3.65 -0.24
C LYS A 70 1.35 -2.79 0.89
N ALA A 71 2.14 -1.95 1.53
CA ALA A 71 1.67 -0.97 2.52
C ALA A 71 0.71 0.05 1.89
N PHE A 72 1.06 0.57 0.71
CA PHE A 72 0.20 1.49 -0.04
C PHE A 72 -1.16 0.84 -0.36
N ASP A 73 -1.16 -0.36 -0.93
CA ASP A 73 -2.40 -1.09 -1.24
C ASP A 73 -3.24 -1.39 0.02
N ALA A 74 -2.60 -1.66 1.17
CA ALA A 74 -3.29 -1.86 2.44
C ALA A 74 -3.95 -0.57 2.93
N MET A 75 -3.22 0.56 2.86
CA MET A 75 -3.71 1.89 3.20
C MET A 75 -4.89 2.32 2.31
N THR A 76 -4.82 2.13 0.99
CA THR A 76 -5.96 2.42 0.09
C THR A 76 -7.22 1.69 0.55
N LYS A 77 -7.10 0.40 0.89
CA LYS A 77 -8.24 -0.40 1.33
C LYS A 77 -8.75 -0.01 2.71
N GLU A 78 -7.90 0.52 3.58
CA GLU A 78 -8.33 1.04 4.87
C GLU A 78 -9.13 2.32 4.70
N ILE A 79 -8.59 3.28 3.94
CA ILE A 79 -9.25 4.56 3.68
C ILE A 79 -10.63 4.35 3.04
N VAL A 80 -10.73 3.49 2.02
CA VAL A 80 -12.00 3.25 1.30
C VAL A 80 -13.06 2.50 2.14
N ARG A 81 -12.66 1.85 3.23
CA ARG A 81 -13.59 1.13 4.13
C ARG A 81 -14.21 2.04 5.20
N HIS A 82 -13.71 3.26 5.36
CA HIS A 82 -14.10 4.20 6.41
C HIS A 82 -14.69 5.49 5.81
#